data_AF-A0A117DWZ9-F1
#
_entry.id   AF-A0A117DWZ9-F1
#
_cell.length_a   1.000
_cell.length_b   1.000
_cell.length_c   1.000
_cell.angle_alpha   90.00
_cell.angle_beta   90.00
_cell.angle_gamma   90.00
#
_symmetry.space_group_name_H-M   'P 1'
#
loop_
_entity.id
_entity.type
_entity.pdbx_description
1 polymer ?
#
loop_
_entity_poly.entity_id
_entity_poly.type
_entity_poly.pdbx_seq_one_letter_code
_entity_poly.pdbx_strand_id
1 'polypeptide(L)'
;MNCLYAGRHARLCRYPRERSTYIYRFTSVQGHQCPVSLSSSRRYGYTATNSIQSICQKSNITTHNRHPRRAALILSQAHSTTSQASVTSYTPPNKGLISYLPQSWIPYAELLRLDKPTGTYYLFFPCAFSTLLAASIAPSVSAWEVVGTTGLFFAGALIMRGAGCAINDLWDRNLDPHVERTKFRPIARGAIPPGKAVLFTGTQLLAGLGVLLQFPYQCLWYGIPSLLLVTTYPLAKRVTYYPQAVLGLTFSWGAIMGFPALGIDLLHNSAALEAAAALYASCVTWTVLYDMIYAHMDIKDDVAAGIKSIALRHEKNTKAVLSALAAVQVPLLAAAGVAAGSGPIFFIGSCGSAAVTLGLMIWKVQLKNVQNCWWWFKNGCLLTGGGITLGMFLDYVAKTTGFYDPDEEPVSLES
;
A
#
# COMPACT_ATOMS: atom_id res chain seq x y z
N MET A 1 -32.99 29.91 41.29
CA MET A 1 -33.49 31.06 40.51
C MET A 1 -34.53 30.56 39.53
N ASN A 2 -35.65 31.27 39.46
CA ASN A 2 -37.00 30.76 39.18
C ASN A 2 -37.36 30.52 37.71
N CYS A 3 -38.33 29.62 37.56
CA CYS A 3 -39.35 29.43 36.52
C CYS A 3 -39.63 30.59 35.54
N LEU A 4 -40.04 30.25 34.30
CA LEU A 4 -41.45 30.39 33.86
C LEU A 4 -41.74 29.81 32.46
N TYR A 5 -42.95 29.26 32.38
CA TYR A 5 -43.65 28.64 31.25
C TYR A 5 -44.28 29.67 30.29
N ALA A 6 -44.35 29.34 28.99
CA ALA A 6 -45.43 29.57 28.01
C ALA A 6 -44.85 29.28 26.60
N GLY A 7 -45.44 28.61 25.62
CA GLY A 7 -46.79 28.11 25.37
C GLY A 7 -47.08 28.25 23.85
N ARG A 8 -47.34 27.12 23.17
CA ARG A 8 -47.96 26.92 21.82
C ARG A 8 -47.19 27.32 20.54
N HIS A 9 -46.89 26.36 19.67
CA HIS A 9 -47.71 25.99 18.49
C HIS A 9 -47.02 24.90 17.64
N ALA A 10 -47.84 23.97 17.14
CA ALA A 10 -47.47 22.90 16.24
C ALA A 10 -47.12 23.40 14.81
N ARG A 11 -46.12 22.76 14.19
CA ARG A 11 -46.17 22.39 12.76
C ARG A 11 -45.18 21.26 12.46
N LEU A 12 -45.73 20.10 12.10
CA LEU A 12 -45.05 18.96 11.51
C LEU A 12 -44.50 19.34 10.13
N CYS A 13 -43.18 19.26 9.94
CA CYS A 13 -42.59 19.21 8.61
C CYS A 13 -42.10 17.78 8.35
N ARG A 14 -42.78 17.13 7.40
CA ARG A 14 -42.42 15.82 6.84
C ARG A 14 -41.07 15.91 6.13
N TYR A 15 -40.20 14.95 6.42
CA TYR A 15 -39.01 14.61 5.64
C TYR A 15 -39.40 14.04 4.26
N PRO A 16 -38.82 14.50 3.14
CA PRO A 16 -38.84 13.72 1.91
C PRO A 16 -37.72 12.66 1.96
N ARG A 17 -38.11 11.41 1.67
CA ARG A 17 -37.19 10.33 1.28
C ARG A 17 -36.69 10.61 -0.13
N GLU A 18 -35.40 10.86 -0.31
CA GLU A 18 -34.75 10.75 -1.61
C GLU A 18 -33.85 9.52 -1.64
N ARG A 19 -34.22 8.56 -2.50
CA ARG A 19 -33.36 7.48 -3.00
C ARG A 19 -32.47 8.07 -4.09
N SER A 20 -31.20 8.34 -3.79
CA SER A 20 -30.21 8.58 -4.84
C SER A 20 -29.84 7.28 -5.52
N THR A 21 -30.41 7.07 -6.70
CA THR A 21 -30.05 6.01 -7.63
C THR A 21 -29.04 6.62 -8.61
N TYR A 22 -27.75 6.32 -8.47
CA TYR A 22 -26.73 6.81 -9.40
C TYR A 22 -26.81 5.99 -10.70
N ILE A 23 -27.51 6.53 -11.70
CA ILE A 23 -27.49 6.05 -13.09
C ILE A 23 -26.43 6.88 -13.83
N TYR A 24 -25.36 6.24 -14.28
CA TYR A 24 -24.43 6.83 -15.24
C TYR A 24 -25.14 7.06 -16.58
N ARG A 25 -25.51 8.31 -16.89
CA ARG A 25 -25.90 8.72 -18.25
C ARG A 25 -24.67 9.26 -18.98
N PHE A 26 -24.14 8.48 -19.90
CA PHE A 26 -23.21 8.97 -20.92
C PHE A 26 -24.01 9.66 -22.04
N THR A 27 -23.83 10.96 -22.19
CA THR A 27 -24.24 11.70 -23.39
C THR A 27 -23.18 11.49 -24.47
N SER A 28 -23.51 10.75 -25.54
CA SER A 28 -22.68 10.69 -26.73
C SER A 28 -22.89 11.95 -27.57
N VAL A 29 -21.85 12.76 -27.69
CA VAL A 29 -21.70 13.76 -28.74
C VAL A 29 -20.73 13.18 -29.76
N GLN A 30 -21.22 12.82 -30.94
CA GLN A 30 -20.41 12.75 -32.16
C GLN A 30 -21.34 12.77 -33.37
N GLY A 31 -21.48 13.94 -33.99
CA GLY A 31 -21.85 14.03 -35.39
C GLY A 31 -20.56 13.94 -36.20
N HIS A 32 -20.54 13.08 -37.22
CA HIS A 32 -19.75 13.19 -38.45
C HIS A 32 -20.51 12.37 -39.51
N GLN A 33 -21.13 13.07 -40.47
CA GLN A 33 -21.75 12.47 -41.66
C GLN A 33 -20.83 12.71 -42.85
N CYS A 34 -20.55 11.65 -43.61
CA CYS A 34 -20.14 11.68 -45.01
C CYS A 34 -20.65 10.42 -45.72
N PRO A 35 -20.82 10.47 -47.05
CA PRO A 35 -21.98 9.92 -47.73
C PRO A 35 -21.74 8.54 -48.34
N VAL A 36 -22.80 7.75 -48.50
CA VAL A 36 -22.82 6.58 -49.38
C VAL A 36 -24.06 6.61 -50.27
N SER A 37 -23.79 6.28 -51.52
CA SER A 37 -24.55 6.37 -52.77
C SER A 37 -25.89 5.62 -52.84
N LEU A 38 -26.76 6.17 -53.70
CA LEU A 38 -28.01 5.61 -54.20
C LEU A 38 -27.84 4.24 -54.88
N SER A 39 -28.81 3.34 -54.68
CA SER A 39 -29.61 2.78 -55.78
C SER A 39 -30.89 2.13 -55.23
N SER A 40 -32.04 2.53 -55.77
CA SER A 40 -33.16 1.65 -56.17
C SER A 40 -34.46 2.46 -56.35
N SER A 41 -34.78 2.65 -57.63
CA SER A 41 -36.11 2.60 -58.25
C SER A 41 -37.36 2.54 -57.33
N ARG A 42 -38.26 3.52 -57.48
CA ARG A 42 -39.64 3.29 -57.97
C ARG A 42 -40.34 4.61 -58.33
N ARG A 43 -41.13 4.52 -59.40
CA ARG A 43 -41.91 5.57 -60.06
C ARG A 43 -43.14 5.99 -59.26
N TYR A 44 -43.67 7.15 -59.67
CA TYR A 44 -45.00 7.78 -59.55
C TYR A 44 -44.78 9.16 -58.92
N GLY A 45 -44.70 10.25 -59.69
CA GLY A 45 -45.71 10.76 -60.62
C GLY A 45 -46.50 11.83 -59.87
N TYR A 46 -46.22 13.12 -60.10
CA TYR A 46 -47.17 14.24 -60.09
C TYR A 46 -46.44 15.54 -60.48
N THR A 47 -47.16 16.33 -61.28
CA THR A 47 -46.80 17.54 -62.02
C THR A 47 -46.75 18.81 -61.17
N ALA A 48 -46.11 19.84 -61.75
CA ALA A 48 -46.45 21.27 -61.71
C ALA A 48 -45.49 22.25 -60.96
N THR A 49 -44.67 22.94 -61.78
CA THR A 49 -44.54 24.41 -61.89
C THR A 49 -44.46 25.28 -60.62
N ASN A 50 -43.35 26.02 -60.42
CA ASN A 50 -43.24 27.41 -60.86
C ASN A 50 -41.88 28.05 -60.49
N SER A 51 -41.40 28.85 -61.43
CA SER A 51 -40.31 29.82 -61.39
C SER A 51 -40.50 30.95 -60.38
N ILE A 52 -39.40 31.57 -59.93
CA ILE A 52 -39.20 33.05 -59.88
C ILE A 52 -37.69 33.34 -59.75
N GLN A 53 -37.18 34.19 -60.65
CA GLN A 53 -35.87 34.84 -60.64
C GLN A 53 -35.93 36.17 -59.87
N SER A 54 -34.80 36.63 -59.29
CA SER A 54 -34.27 38.01 -59.43
C SER A 54 -32.96 38.15 -58.62
N ILE A 55 -31.81 38.45 -59.25
CA ILE A 55 -31.18 39.78 -59.47
C ILE A 55 -30.64 40.37 -58.14
N CYS A 56 -29.34 40.25 -57.82
CA CYS A 56 -28.18 41.04 -58.25
C CYS A 56 -28.09 42.45 -57.63
N GLN A 57 -27.08 42.70 -56.79
CA GLN A 57 -26.21 43.90 -56.91
C GLN A 57 -25.00 43.87 -55.96
N LYS A 58 -23.84 44.22 -56.52
CA LYS A 58 -22.56 44.53 -55.85
C LYS A 58 -22.49 46.03 -55.58
N SER A 59 -21.73 46.42 -54.55
CA SER A 59 -21.04 47.71 -54.51
C SER A 59 -19.72 47.60 -53.71
N ASN A 60 -18.65 48.10 -54.34
CA ASN A 60 -17.31 48.35 -53.79
C ASN A 60 -17.18 49.85 -53.45
N ILE A 61 -16.23 50.24 -52.58
CA ILE A 61 -15.36 51.45 -52.63
C ILE A 61 -14.36 51.36 -51.43
N THR A 62 -13.05 51.12 -51.62
CA THR A 62 -11.87 52.03 -51.70
C THR A 62 -11.61 52.94 -50.47
N THR A 63 -10.44 52.93 -49.79
CA THR A 63 -9.27 53.81 -50.06
C THR A 63 -8.04 53.57 -49.13
N HIS A 64 -6.87 54.06 -49.57
CA HIS A 64 -5.46 53.96 -49.10
C HIS A 64 -5.06 54.66 -47.78
N ASN A 65 -4.00 54.18 -47.07
CA ASN A 65 -2.69 54.89 -46.91
C ASN A 65 -1.63 54.23 -45.98
N ARG A 66 -0.37 54.21 -46.48
CA ARG A 66 0.99 54.42 -45.88
C ARG A 66 1.49 53.79 -44.55
N HIS A 67 2.69 53.19 -44.65
CA HIS A 67 3.68 52.67 -43.67
C HIS A 67 4.23 53.70 -42.63
N PRO A 68 4.82 53.31 -41.47
CA PRO A 68 6.15 52.68 -41.40
C PRO A 68 6.44 51.62 -40.29
N ARG A 69 7.55 50.92 -40.49
CA ARG A 69 8.20 49.90 -39.62
C ARG A 69 8.69 50.48 -38.29
N ARG A 70 8.46 49.78 -37.17
CA ARG A 70 9.39 49.72 -36.02
C ARG A 70 9.08 48.51 -35.11
N ALA A 71 10.10 47.66 -34.96
CA ALA A 71 10.50 46.86 -33.80
C ALA A 71 9.44 46.13 -32.94
N ALA A 72 9.50 44.80 -32.97
CA ALA A 72 9.60 43.98 -31.74
C ALA A 72 10.09 42.58 -32.10
N LEU A 73 11.37 42.30 -31.82
CA LEU A 73 11.86 40.94 -31.65
C LEU A 73 11.12 40.34 -30.46
N ILE A 74 10.17 39.44 -30.72
CA ILE A 74 9.63 38.56 -29.69
C ILE A 74 10.42 37.25 -29.80
N LEU A 75 11.24 37.02 -28.78
CA LEU A 75 11.86 35.73 -28.49
C LEU A 75 10.78 34.64 -28.47
N SER A 76 10.78 33.79 -29.49
CA SER A 76 10.11 32.50 -29.45
C SER A 76 10.91 31.61 -28.49
N GLN A 77 10.58 31.66 -27.19
CA GLN A 77 10.95 30.59 -26.29
C GLN A 77 10.06 29.40 -26.62
N ALA A 78 10.62 28.45 -27.38
CA ALA A 78 10.09 27.11 -27.49
C ALA A 78 9.97 26.52 -26.08
N HIS A 79 8.76 26.56 -25.51
CA HIS A 79 8.42 25.73 -24.38
C HIS A 79 8.46 24.29 -24.87
N SER A 80 9.57 23.61 -24.59
CA SER A 80 9.64 22.16 -24.59
C SER A 80 8.73 21.64 -23.49
N THR A 81 7.44 21.50 -23.79
CA THR A 81 6.53 20.67 -23.03
C THR A 81 7.00 19.24 -23.20
N THR A 82 7.77 18.75 -22.24
CA THR A 82 8.02 17.32 -22.07
C THR A 82 6.67 16.67 -21.76
N SER A 83 5.92 16.32 -22.80
CA SER A 83 4.75 15.47 -22.71
C SER A 83 5.21 14.14 -22.11
N GLN A 84 4.86 13.89 -20.85
CA GLN A 84 4.94 12.55 -20.29
C GLN A 84 3.98 11.68 -21.11
N ALA A 85 4.53 10.89 -22.03
CA ALA A 85 3.77 9.92 -22.80
C ALA A 85 3.04 9.00 -21.81
N SER A 86 1.71 9.01 -21.84
CA SER A 86 0.91 8.04 -21.13
C SER A 86 1.27 6.66 -21.68
N VAL A 87 1.80 5.78 -20.83
CA VAL A 87 2.17 4.43 -21.26
C VAL A 87 0.87 3.68 -21.56
N THR A 88 0.57 3.48 -22.84
CA THR A 88 -0.66 2.82 -23.32
C THR A 88 -0.51 1.31 -23.43
N SER A 89 0.72 0.77 -23.42
CA SER A 89 1.00 -0.66 -23.59
C SER A 89 1.72 -1.27 -22.39
N TYR A 90 1.28 -2.48 -22.00
CA TYR A 90 1.97 -3.28 -20.99
C TYR A 90 3.30 -3.81 -21.55
N THR A 91 4.35 -3.71 -20.75
CA THR A 91 5.65 -4.33 -21.03
C THR A 91 6.00 -5.29 -19.89
N PRO A 92 6.35 -6.56 -20.19
CA PRO A 92 6.80 -7.49 -19.16
C PRO A 92 8.06 -7.01 -18.44
N PRO A 93 8.28 -7.41 -17.18
CA PRO A 93 9.51 -7.11 -16.46
C PRO A 93 10.74 -7.58 -17.25
N ASN A 94 11.64 -6.65 -17.58
CA ASN A 94 12.86 -6.91 -18.35
C ASN A 94 14.12 -7.03 -17.48
N LYS A 95 13.97 -6.95 -16.15
CA LYS A 95 15.05 -7.04 -15.16
C LYS A 95 14.59 -7.83 -13.94
N GLY A 96 15.53 -8.46 -13.26
CA GLY A 96 15.30 -9.19 -12.01
C GLY A 96 14.96 -10.67 -12.21
N LEU A 97 14.60 -11.36 -11.13
CA LEU A 97 14.36 -12.81 -11.17
C LEU A 97 13.20 -13.21 -12.10
N ILE A 98 12.22 -12.33 -12.28
CA ILE A 98 11.01 -12.62 -13.08
C ILE A 98 11.32 -12.65 -14.57
N SER A 99 12.31 -11.91 -15.07
CA SER A 99 12.62 -11.89 -16.51
C SER A 99 13.18 -13.23 -17.01
N TYR A 100 13.60 -14.11 -16.09
CA TYR A 100 14.07 -15.46 -16.41
C TYR A 100 12.95 -16.52 -16.36
N LEU A 101 11.75 -16.15 -15.88
CA LEU A 101 10.63 -17.08 -15.79
C LEU A 101 10.00 -17.32 -17.18
N PRO A 102 9.40 -18.50 -17.42
CA PRO A 102 8.59 -18.73 -18.60
C PRO A 102 7.50 -17.66 -18.75
N GLN A 103 7.20 -17.25 -19.98
CA GLN A 103 6.22 -16.19 -20.25
C GLN A 103 4.83 -16.46 -19.63
N SER A 104 4.45 -17.73 -19.49
CA SER A 104 3.19 -18.14 -18.86
C SER A 104 3.17 -17.97 -17.33
N TRP A 105 4.33 -17.89 -16.68
CA TRP A 105 4.48 -17.75 -15.22
C TRP A 105 4.60 -16.30 -14.78
N ILE A 106 5.07 -15.40 -15.66
CA ILE A 106 5.23 -13.97 -15.37
C ILE A 106 3.96 -13.33 -14.77
N PRO A 107 2.74 -13.55 -15.31
CA PRO A 107 1.54 -12.96 -14.70
C PRO A 107 1.30 -13.43 -13.26
N TYR A 108 1.63 -14.68 -12.92
CA TYR A 108 1.47 -15.20 -11.57
C TYR A 108 2.55 -14.67 -10.63
N ALA A 109 3.78 -14.51 -11.12
CA ALA A 109 4.87 -13.86 -10.38
C ALA A 109 4.55 -12.38 -10.06
N GLU A 110 3.97 -11.65 -11.01
CA GLU A 110 3.46 -10.29 -10.78
C GLU A 110 2.26 -10.27 -9.83
N LEU A 111 1.40 -11.29 -9.87
CA LEU A 111 0.27 -11.41 -8.93
C LEU A 111 0.76 -11.62 -7.49
N LEU A 112 1.80 -12.44 -7.31
CA LEU A 112 2.57 -12.61 -6.06
C LEU A 112 3.33 -11.35 -5.63
N ARG A 113 3.47 -10.35 -6.51
CA ARG A 113 4.31 -9.15 -6.34
C ARG A 113 5.81 -9.46 -6.21
N LEU A 114 6.29 -10.51 -6.87
CA LEU A 114 7.73 -10.81 -6.92
C LEU A 114 8.53 -9.66 -7.58
N ASP A 115 7.88 -8.83 -8.40
CA ASP A 115 8.48 -7.65 -9.06
C ASP A 115 8.69 -6.50 -8.08
N LYS A 116 7.90 -6.49 -7.00
CA LYS A 116 7.84 -5.45 -5.97
C LYS A 116 7.81 -6.09 -4.57
N PRO A 117 8.90 -6.75 -4.14
CA PRO A 117 8.94 -7.56 -2.92
C PRO A 117 8.88 -6.75 -1.61
N THR A 118 8.88 -5.41 -1.68
CA THR A 118 8.85 -4.54 -0.49
C THR A 118 7.73 -4.90 0.50
N GLY A 119 6.54 -5.23 -0.02
CA GLY A 119 5.42 -5.63 0.83
C GLY A 119 5.65 -6.96 1.57
N THR A 120 6.44 -7.86 0.99
CA THR A 120 6.85 -9.11 1.64
C THR A 120 7.82 -8.83 2.79
N TYR A 121 8.80 -7.94 2.57
CA TYR A 121 9.73 -7.54 3.63
C TYR A 121 9.02 -6.86 4.80
N TYR A 122 8.07 -5.97 4.54
CA TYR A 122 7.27 -5.35 5.60
C TYR A 122 6.44 -6.36 6.40
N LEU A 123 5.92 -7.41 5.76
CA LEU A 123 5.21 -8.49 6.45
C LEU A 123 6.16 -9.41 7.22
N PHE A 124 7.40 -9.58 6.73
CA PHE A 124 8.41 -10.45 7.31
C PHE A 124 9.12 -9.85 8.53
N PHE A 125 9.50 -8.56 8.49
CA PHE A 125 10.31 -7.95 9.55
C PHE A 125 9.72 -8.10 10.96
N PRO A 126 8.40 -7.89 11.20
CA PRO A 126 7.80 -8.17 12.50
C PRO A 126 8.02 -9.61 12.99
N CYS A 127 7.99 -10.60 12.09
CA CYS A 127 8.31 -11.99 12.44
C CYS A 127 9.79 -12.20 12.79
N ALA A 128 10.69 -11.56 12.05
CA ALA A 128 12.12 -11.63 12.36
C ALA A 128 12.42 -10.99 13.72
N PHE A 129 11.81 -9.83 14.01
CA PHE A 129 11.97 -9.14 15.27
C PHE A 129 11.49 -9.98 16.45
N SER A 130 10.30 -10.56 16.36
CA SER A 130 9.76 -11.37 17.44
C SER A 130 10.54 -12.66 17.65
N THR A 131 11.03 -13.28 16.58
CA THR A 131 11.87 -14.49 16.67
C THR A 131 13.18 -14.19 17.41
N LEU A 132 13.88 -13.11 17.04
CA LEU A 132 15.14 -12.73 17.69
C LEU A 132 14.92 -12.28 19.14
N LEU A 133 13.87 -11.50 19.40
CA LEU A 133 13.55 -11.05 20.75
C LEU A 133 13.15 -12.23 21.65
N ALA A 134 12.34 -13.18 21.15
CA ALA A 134 11.97 -14.40 21.86
C ALA A 134 13.20 -15.28 22.14
N ALA A 135 14.09 -15.47 21.17
CA ALA A 135 15.33 -16.21 21.35
C ALA A 135 16.23 -15.58 22.44
N SER A 136 16.18 -14.25 22.60
CA SER A 136 16.91 -13.56 23.67
C SER A 136 16.34 -13.75 25.08
N ILE A 137 15.08 -14.21 25.19
CA ILE A 137 14.37 -14.52 26.46
C ILE A 137 14.53 -16.00 26.83
N ALA A 138 14.72 -16.87 25.84
CA ALA A 138 14.89 -18.31 26.03
C ALA A 138 16.29 -18.75 25.57
N PRO A 139 17.33 -18.67 26.44
CA PRO A 139 18.72 -18.98 26.07
C PRO A 139 18.94 -20.42 25.57
N SER A 140 18.01 -21.32 25.87
CA SER A 140 18.04 -22.72 25.40
C SER A 140 17.73 -22.87 23.90
N VAL A 141 17.27 -21.81 23.22
CA VAL A 141 16.96 -21.86 21.79
C VAL A 141 18.25 -21.85 20.97
N SER A 142 18.44 -22.90 20.18
CA SER A 142 19.60 -23.03 19.30
C SER A 142 19.57 -22.03 18.15
N ALA A 143 20.74 -21.65 17.65
CA ALA A 143 20.84 -20.78 16.46
C ALA A 143 20.14 -21.39 15.24
N TRP A 144 20.10 -22.72 15.14
CA TRP A 144 19.42 -23.42 14.06
C TRP A 144 17.89 -23.26 14.12
N GLU A 145 17.30 -23.30 15.32
CA GLU A 145 15.87 -23.03 15.51
C GLU A 145 15.53 -21.58 15.14
N VAL A 146 16.39 -20.62 15.48
CA VAL A 146 16.21 -19.20 15.08
C VAL A 146 16.23 -19.07 13.56
N VAL A 147 17.22 -19.67 12.88
CA VAL A 147 17.35 -19.62 11.42
C VAL A 147 16.17 -20.34 10.74
N GLY A 148 15.80 -21.53 11.22
CA GLY A 148 14.67 -22.31 10.70
C GLY A 148 13.34 -21.57 10.84
N THR A 149 13.06 -21.05 12.03
CA THR A 149 11.85 -20.26 12.33
C THR A 149 11.78 -19.00 11.47
N THR A 150 12.88 -18.27 11.36
CA THR A 150 12.97 -17.07 10.51
C THR A 150 12.76 -17.41 9.04
N GLY A 151 13.34 -18.52 8.55
CA GLY A 151 13.15 -19.01 7.19
C GLY A 151 11.70 -19.39 6.87
N LEU A 152 11.04 -20.09 7.80
CA LEU A 152 9.61 -20.41 7.69
C LEU A 152 8.75 -19.14 7.67
N PHE A 153 9.04 -18.17 8.53
CA PHE A 153 8.32 -16.89 8.50
C PHE A 153 8.56 -16.10 7.21
N PHE A 154 9.76 -16.13 6.64
CA PHE A 154 10.02 -15.50 5.36
C PHE A 154 9.22 -16.15 4.22
N ALA A 155 9.22 -17.49 4.16
CA ALA A 155 8.41 -18.24 3.20
C ALA A 155 6.92 -17.95 3.37
N GLY A 156 6.43 -17.96 4.62
CA GLY A 156 5.05 -17.60 4.97
C GLY A 156 4.71 -16.18 4.55
N ALA A 157 5.56 -15.20 4.83
CA ALA A 157 5.36 -13.81 4.43
C ALA A 157 5.30 -13.63 2.90
N LEU A 158 6.16 -14.34 2.16
CA LEU A 158 6.15 -14.33 0.70
C LEU A 158 4.82 -14.85 0.13
N ILE A 159 4.40 -16.02 0.61
CA ILE A 159 3.16 -16.69 0.16
C ILE A 159 1.92 -15.89 0.57
N MET A 160 1.84 -15.46 1.82
CA MET A 160 0.66 -14.77 2.36
C MET A 160 0.53 -13.34 1.84
N ARG A 161 1.65 -12.64 1.59
CA ARG A 161 1.61 -11.35 0.88
C ARG A 161 1.04 -11.53 -0.52
N GLY A 162 1.47 -12.57 -1.23
CA GLY A 162 0.94 -12.91 -2.54
C GLY A 162 -0.56 -13.20 -2.53
N ALA A 163 -1.01 -14.04 -1.59
CA ALA A 163 -2.43 -14.36 -1.41
C ALA A 163 -3.25 -13.09 -1.15
N GLY A 164 -2.80 -12.23 -0.23
CA GLY A 164 -3.46 -10.95 0.05
C GLY A 164 -3.51 -10.02 -1.18
N CYS A 165 -2.44 -9.96 -1.98
CA CYS A 165 -2.44 -9.19 -3.23
C CYS A 165 -3.40 -9.76 -4.27
N ALA A 166 -3.48 -11.08 -4.39
CA ALA A 166 -4.40 -11.74 -5.31
C ALA A 166 -5.87 -11.53 -4.91
N ILE A 167 -6.19 -11.60 -3.61
CA ILE A 167 -7.52 -11.27 -3.08
C ILE A 167 -7.88 -9.81 -3.38
N ASN A 168 -6.95 -8.88 -3.14
CA ASN A 168 -7.17 -7.46 -3.43
C ASN A 168 -7.44 -7.24 -4.92
N ASP A 169 -6.62 -7.80 -5.82
CA ASP A 169 -6.80 -7.68 -7.27
C ASP A 169 -8.11 -8.35 -7.75
N LEU A 170 -8.56 -9.42 -7.10
CA LEU A 170 -9.85 -10.06 -7.39
C LEU A 170 -11.04 -9.17 -7.04
N TRP A 171 -10.97 -8.47 -5.91
CA TRP A 171 -12.01 -7.52 -5.48
C TRP A 171 -12.02 -6.26 -6.32
N ASP A 172 -10.85 -5.77 -6.70
CA ASP A 172 -10.68 -4.52 -7.46
C ASP A 172 -10.71 -4.74 -8.98
N ARG A 173 -10.97 -5.96 -9.47
CA ARG A 173 -10.90 -6.34 -10.90
C ARG A 173 -11.70 -5.46 -11.88
N ASN A 174 -12.78 -4.84 -11.40
CA ASN A 174 -13.62 -3.93 -12.22
C ASN A 174 -13.14 -2.47 -12.13
N LEU A 175 -12.42 -2.12 -11.07
CA LEU A 175 -11.93 -0.76 -10.79
C LEU A 175 -10.52 -0.58 -11.36
N ASP A 176 -9.63 -1.55 -11.12
CA ASP A 176 -8.22 -1.50 -11.51
C ASP A 176 -7.97 -1.16 -13.00
N PRO A 177 -8.76 -1.65 -13.99
CA PRO A 177 -8.59 -1.25 -15.40
C PRO A 177 -8.71 0.25 -15.66
N HIS A 178 -9.37 0.99 -14.77
CA HIS A 178 -9.66 2.43 -14.90
C HIS A 178 -8.69 3.31 -14.09
N VAL A 179 -7.69 2.71 -13.42
CA VAL A 179 -6.74 3.43 -12.55
C VAL A 179 -5.33 3.31 -13.13
N GLU A 180 -4.66 4.45 -13.37
CA GLU A 180 -3.38 4.50 -14.09
C GLU A 180 -2.30 3.58 -13.49
N ARG A 181 -2.23 3.53 -12.16
CA ARG A 181 -1.26 2.71 -11.43
C ARG A 181 -1.55 1.20 -11.51
N THR A 182 -2.81 0.80 -11.67
CA THR A 182 -3.25 -0.59 -11.46
C THR A 182 -3.83 -1.25 -12.70
N LYS A 183 -4.07 -0.49 -13.78
CA LYS A 183 -4.56 -0.99 -15.08
C LYS A 183 -3.74 -2.13 -15.67
N PHE A 184 -2.45 -2.19 -15.36
CA PHE A 184 -1.54 -3.23 -15.84
C PHE A 184 -1.39 -4.43 -14.90
N ARG A 185 -2.16 -4.52 -13.82
CA ARG A 185 -2.15 -5.72 -12.97
C ARG A 185 -2.64 -6.95 -13.76
N PRO A 186 -2.15 -8.17 -13.44
CA PRO A 186 -2.44 -9.37 -14.23
C PRO A 186 -3.93 -9.67 -14.43
N ILE A 187 -4.76 -9.47 -13.40
CA ILE A 187 -6.21 -9.69 -13.48
C ILE A 187 -6.87 -8.54 -14.27
N ALA A 188 -6.49 -7.29 -13.99
CA ALA A 188 -7.06 -6.10 -14.63
C ALA A 188 -6.82 -6.06 -16.15
N ARG A 189 -5.62 -6.43 -16.61
CA ARG A 189 -5.29 -6.49 -18.04
C ARG A 189 -5.75 -7.77 -18.74
N GLY A 190 -6.42 -8.68 -18.02
CA GLY A 190 -6.92 -9.96 -18.55
C GLY A 190 -5.85 -11.05 -18.76
N ALA A 191 -4.63 -10.89 -18.24
CA ALA A 191 -3.58 -11.90 -18.34
C ALA A 191 -3.84 -13.14 -17.47
N ILE A 192 -4.59 -12.98 -16.37
CA ILE A 192 -5.08 -14.09 -15.54
C ILE A 192 -6.61 -13.98 -15.44
N PRO A 193 -7.38 -14.97 -15.91
CA PRO A 193 -8.83 -14.97 -15.74
C PRO A 193 -9.20 -15.18 -14.24
N PRO A 194 -10.29 -14.58 -13.74
CA PRO A 194 -10.65 -14.62 -12.32
C PRO A 194 -10.71 -16.02 -11.71
N GLY A 195 -11.21 -17.03 -12.46
CA GLY A 195 -11.26 -18.42 -11.97
C GLY A 195 -9.87 -19.00 -11.68
N LYS A 196 -8.87 -18.73 -12.54
CA LYS A 196 -7.48 -19.14 -12.30
C LYS A 196 -6.85 -18.37 -11.14
N ALA A 197 -7.17 -17.09 -10.98
CA ALA A 197 -6.72 -16.29 -9.84
C ALA A 197 -7.29 -16.78 -8.50
N VAL A 198 -8.55 -17.24 -8.47
CA VAL A 198 -9.16 -17.86 -7.28
C VAL A 198 -8.45 -19.18 -6.96
N LEU A 199 -8.25 -20.05 -7.94
CA LEU A 199 -7.52 -21.31 -7.75
C LEU A 199 -6.10 -21.05 -7.22
N PHE A 200 -5.38 -20.11 -7.81
CA PHE A 200 -4.03 -19.73 -7.40
C PHE A 200 -3.98 -19.13 -5.99
N THR A 201 -4.96 -18.29 -5.63
CA THR A 201 -5.13 -17.81 -4.25
C THR A 201 -5.35 -18.98 -3.30
N GLY A 202 -6.22 -19.93 -3.65
CA GLY A 202 -6.46 -21.14 -2.86
C GLY A 202 -5.19 -21.95 -2.63
N THR A 203 -4.37 -22.15 -3.67
CA THR A 203 -3.08 -22.85 -3.53
C THR A 203 -2.10 -22.11 -2.62
N GLN A 204 -2.06 -20.78 -2.66
CA GLN A 204 -1.22 -19.99 -1.75
C GLN A 204 -1.72 -20.09 -0.30
N LEU A 205 -3.03 -20.06 -0.06
CA LEU A 205 -3.59 -20.22 1.29
C LEU A 205 -3.29 -21.61 1.87
N LEU A 206 -3.39 -22.66 1.04
CA LEU A 206 -3.02 -24.02 1.45
C LEU A 206 -1.51 -24.15 1.72
N ALA A 207 -0.67 -23.52 0.89
CA ALA A 207 0.78 -23.49 1.12
C ALA A 207 1.13 -22.71 2.40
N GLY A 208 0.46 -21.58 2.65
CA GLY A 208 0.59 -20.79 3.88
C GLY A 208 0.15 -21.58 5.11
N LEU A 209 -0.93 -22.35 5.01
CA LEU A 209 -1.33 -23.30 6.07
C LEU A 209 -0.28 -24.38 6.27
N GLY A 210 0.31 -24.93 5.20
CA GLY A 210 1.41 -25.89 5.29
C GLY A 210 2.66 -25.34 5.99
N VAL A 211 2.96 -24.04 5.82
CA VAL A 211 3.99 -23.36 6.61
C VAL A 211 3.56 -23.21 8.06
N LEU A 212 2.32 -22.79 8.32
CA LEU A 212 1.81 -22.60 9.68
C LEU A 212 1.81 -23.91 10.50
N LEU A 213 1.50 -25.04 9.87
CA LEU A 213 1.49 -26.36 10.50
C LEU A 213 2.89 -26.91 10.83
N GLN A 214 3.95 -26.27 10.35
CA GLN A 214 5.33 -26.61 10.74
C GLN A 214 5.75 -25.96 12.07
N PHE A 215 4.99 -24.96 12.55
CA PHE A 215 5.20 -24.38 13.87
C PHE A 215 4.51 -25.21 14.96
N PRO A 216 4.90 -25.02 16.24
CA PRO A 216 4.16 -25.59 17.37
C PRO A 216 2.66 -25.30 17.29
N TYR A 217 1.84 -26.27 17.72
CA TYR A 217 0.38 -26.20 17.65
C TYR A 217 -0.20 -24.91 18.27
N GLN A 218 0.45 -24.39 19.31
CA GLN A 218 0.11 -23.12 19.98
C GLN A 218 0.04 -21.95 19.00
N CYS A 219 0.90 -21.91 17.97
CA CYS A 219 0.89 -20.86 16.95
C CYS A 219 -0.46 -20.76 16.21
N LEU A 220 -1.23 -21.85 16.10
CA LEU A 220 -2.57 -21.79 15.53
C LEU A 220 -3.49 -20.87 16.35
N TRP A 221 -3.46 -20.98 17.66
CA TRP A 221 -4.30 -20.18 18.56
C TRP A 221 -3.92 -18.70 18.54
N TYR A 222 -2.63 -18.38 18.44
CA TYR A 222 -2.17 -17.00 18.25
C TYR A 222 -2.42 -16.48 16.82
N GLY A 223 -2.45 -17.35 15.82
CA GLY A 223 -2.67 -17.00 14.42
C GLY A 223 -4.14 -16.72 14.08
N ILE A 224 -5.09 -17.49 14.63
CA ILE A 224 -6.53 -17.38 14.31
C ILE A 224 -7.09 -15.96 14.47
N PRO A 225 -6.82 -15.21 15.56
CA PRO A 225 -7.36 -13.86 15.72
C PRO A 225 -6.92 -12.89 14.62
N SER A 226 -5.76 -13.11 13.99
CA SER A 226 -5.31 -12.29 12.86
C SER A 226 -6.27 -12.33 11.66
N LEU A 227 -7.02 -13.42 11.47
CA LEU A 227 -7.96 -13.57 10.37
C LEU A 227 -9.08 -12.53 10.44
N LEU A 228 -9.48 -12.11 11.64
CA LEU A 228 -10.44 -11.02 11.81
C LEU A 228 -9.89 -9.70 11.24
N LEU A 229 -8.62 -9.40 11.48
CA LEU A 229 -7.97 -8.19 10.98
C LEU A 229 -7.77 -8.25 9.46
N VAL A 230 -7.27 -9.39 8.95
CA VAL A 230 -7.06 -9.62 7.51
C VAL A 230 -8.37 -9.46 6.73
N THR A 231 -9.47 -10.03 7.24
CA THR A 231 -10.79 -9.97 6.58
C THR A 231 -11.43 -8.59 6.66
N THR A 232 -11.20 -7.83 7.73
CA THR A 232 -11.78 -6.48 7.90
C THR A 232 -10.97 -5.37 7.24
N TYR A 233 -9.66 -5.54 7.02
CA TYR A 233 -8.80 -4.52 6.40
C TYR A 233 -9.32 -3.98 5.05
N PRO A 234 -9.76 -4.81 4.09
CA PRO A 234 -10.32 -4.31 2.84
C PRO A 234 -11.55 -3.40 3.02
N LEU A 235 -12.37 -3.65 4.05
CA LEU A 235 -13.52 -2.80 4.39
C LEU A 235 -13.08 -1.47 4.99
N ALA A 236 -11.97 -1.43 5.74
CA ALA A 236 -11.44 -0.22 6.36
C ALA A 236 -11.20 0.90 5.32
N LYS A 237 -10.71 0.55 4.13
CA LYS A 237 -10.51 1.50 3.01
C LYS A 237 -11.78 2.25 2.61
N ARG A 238 -12.97 1.70 2.89
CA ARG A 238 -14.26 2.26 2.47
C ARG A 238 -14.94 3.08 3.56
N VAL A 239 -14.55 2.92 4.82
CA VAL A 239 -15.29 3.48 5.97
C VAL A 239 -14.49 4.49 6.80
N THR A 240 -13.15 4.52 6.70
CA THR A 240 -12.31 5.38 7.54
C THR A 240 -11.24 6.14 6.75
N TYR A 241 -10.77 7.26 7.31
CA TYR A 241 -9.57 7.98 6.85
C TYR A 241 -8.27 7.27 7.27
N TYR A 242 -8.34 6.23 8.10
CA TYR A 242 -7.18 5.56 8.69
C TYR A 242 -7.08 4.06 8.35
N PRO A 243 -7.22 3.63 7.09
CA PRO A 243 -7.01 2.23 6.74
C PRO A 243 -5.59 1.74 7.09
N GLN A 244 -4.61 2.65 7.19
CA GLN A 244 -3.24 2.40 7.62
C GLN A 244 -3.17 1.83 9.04
N ALA A 245 -4.07 2.24 9.94
CA ALA A 245 -4.10 1.71 11.31
C ALA A 245 -4.52 0.24 11.31
N VAL A 246 -5.54 -0.12 10.53
CA VAL A 246 -6.00 -1.51 10.38
C VAL A 246 -4.96 -2.35 9.62
N LEU A 247 -4.31 -1.76 8.62
CA LEU A 247 -3.17 -2.38 7.95
C LEU A 247 -2.06 -2.67 8.97
N GLY A 248 -1.72 -1.71 9.83
CA GLY A 248 -0.71 -1.85 10.87
C GLY A 248 -0.99 -3.01 11.80
N LEU A 249 -2.23 -3.14 12.28
CA LEU A 249 -2.66 -4.27 13.10
C LEU A 249 -2.48 -5.61 12.35
N THR A 250 -2.80 -5.63 11.06
CA THR A 250 -2.71 -6.85 10.23
C THR A 250 -1.26 -7.23 9.92
N PHE A 251 -0.45 -6.28 9.45
CA PHE A 251 0.92 -6.50 9.00
C PHE A 251 1.89 -6.77 10.15
N SER A 252 1.58 -6.23 11.33
CA SER A 252 2.45 -6.36 12.49
C SER A 252 2.22 -7.64 13.28
N TRP A 253 1.22 -8.47 12.93
CA TRP A 253 0.89 -9.68 13.71
C TRP A 253 2.07 -10.63 13.89
N GLY A 254 3.01 -10.64 12.93
CA GLY A 254 4.28 -11.35 13.04
C GLY A 254 5.10 -11.00 14.29
N ALA A 255 4.95 -9.79 14.85
CA ALA A 255 5.60 -9.36 16.09
C ALA A 255 5.19 -10.17 17.33
N ILE A 256 4.12 -10.96 17.23
CA ILE A 256 3.65 -11.86 18.29
C ILE A 256 4.12 -13.29 18.01
N MET A 257 4.13 -13.71 16.74
CA MET A 257 4.23 -15.12 16.35
C MET A 257 5.58 -15.79 16.66
N GLY A 258 6.67 -15.03 16.75
CA GLY A 258 8.00 -15.58 17.07
C GLY A 258 8.10 -16.20 18.46
N PHE A 259 7.34 -15.69 19.43
CA PHE A 259 7.33 -16.21 20.80
C PHE A 259 6.77 -17.63 20.90
N PRO A 260 5.51 -17.91 20.51
CA PRO A 260 4.99 -19.28 20.54
C PRO A 260 5.71 -20.19 19.54
N ALA A 261 6.29 -19.65 18.46
CA ALA A 261 7.07 -20.45 17.51
C ALA A 261 8.34 -21.02 18.14
N LEU A 262 8.94 -20.31 19.09
CA LEU A 262 10.08 -20.77 19.90
C LEU A 262 9.67 -21.37 21.25
N GLY A 263 8.39 -21.76 21.40
CA GLY A 263 7.91 -22.45 22.60
C GLY A 263 7.60 -21.54 23.80
N ILE A 264 7.62 -20.21 23.63
CA ILE A 264 7.28 -19.26 24.69
C ILE A 264 5.77 -19.00 24.69
N ASP A 265 5.09 -19.50 25.72
CA ASP A 265 3.68 -19.20 25.95
C ASP A 265 3.51 -17.80 26.58
N LEU A 266 2.96 -16.88 25.81
CA LEU A 266 2.72 -15.49 26.23
C LEU A 266 1.69 -15.36 27.35
N LEU A 267 0.80 -16.34 27.53
CA LEU A 267 -0.22 -16.26 28.59
C LEU A 267 0.36 -16.64 29.96
N HIS A 268 1.47 -17.38 29.99
CA HIS A 268 2.13 -17.83 31.21
C HIS A 268 3.44 -17.09 31.51
N ASN A 269 3.96 -16.32 30.56
CA ASN A 269 5.17 -15.52 30.73
C ASN A 269 4.87 -14.02 30.58
N SER A 270 4.75 -13.31 31.71
CA SER A 270 4.41 -11.89 31.74
C SER A 270 5.45 -11.00 31.06
N ALA A 271 6.74 -11.28 31.25
CA ALA A 271 7.82 -10.54 30.60
C ALA A 271 7.77 -10.68 29.07
N ALA A 272 7.53 -11.90 28.58
CA ALA A 272 7.36 -12.16 27.15
C ALA A 272 6.09 -11.48 26.60
N LEU A 273 4.99 -11.47 27.37
CA LEU A 273 3.76 -10.78 26.99
C LEU A 273 3.97 -9.26 26.83
N GLU A 274 4.64 -8.64 27.81
CA GLU A 274 4.97 -7.22 27.78
C GLU A 274 5.89 -6.90 26.58
N ALA A 275 6.93 -7.72 26.36
CA ALA A 275 7.83 -7.58 25.23
C ALA A 275 7.10 -7.70 23.88
N ALA A 276 6.25 -8.73 23.72
CA ALA A 276 5.45 -8.95 22.51
C ALA A 276 4.45 -7.80 22.27
N ALA A 277 3.77 -7.32 23.32
CA ALA A 277 2.81 -6.23 23.21
C ALA A 277 3.48 -4.91 22.81
N ALA A 278 4.62 -4.58 23.44
CA ALA A 278 5.40 -3.39 23.11
C ALA A 278 5.98 -3.47 21.69
N LEU A 279 6.52 -4.63 21.29
CA LEU A 279 7.04 -4.86 19.94
C LEU A 279 5.94 -4.77 18.89
N TYR A 280 4.78 -5.38 19.15
CA TYR A 280 3.62 -5.30 18.27
C TYR A 280 3.15 -3.85 18.10
N ALA A 281 2.99 -3.10 19.18
CA ALA A 281 2.62 -1.69 19.13
C ALA A 281 3.65 -0.84 18.38
N SER A 282 4.95 -1.13 18.57
CA SER A 282 6.03 -0.50 17.81
C SER A 282 5.89 -0.78 16.30
N CYS A 283 5.70 -2.04 15.90
CA CYS A 283 5.52 -2.43 14.50
C CYS A 283 4.25 -1.82 13.87
N VAL A 284 3.15 -1.72 14.63
CA VAL A 284 1.91 -1.07 14.18
C VAL A 284 2.19 0.39 13.88
N THR A 285 2.87 1.08 14.79
CA THR A 285 3.23 2.51 14.65
C THR A 285 4.16 2.73 13.46
N TRP A 286 5.15 1.85 13.28
CA TRP A 286 6.03 1.87 12.11
C TRP A 286 5.24 1.68 10.81
N THR A 287 4.27 0.76 10.81
CA THR A 287 3.41 0.51 9.65
C THR A 287 2.58 1.71 9.27
N VAL A 288 1.96 2.38 10.24
CA VAL A 288 1.23 3.61 9.97
C VAL A 288 2.16 4.69 9.39
N LEU A 289 3.40 4.79 9.89
CA LEU A 289 4.38 5.77 9.43
C LEU A 289 4.78 5.54 7.96
N TYR A 290 5.26 4.34 7.62
CA TYR A 290 5.73 4.09 6.25
C TYR A 290 4.57 4.05 5.25
N ASP A 291 3.39 3.57 5.66
CA ASP A 291 2.24 3.47 4.74
C ASP A 291 1.57 4.83 4.55
N MET A 292 1.73 5.77 5.50
CA MET A 292 1.38 7.17 5.28
C MET A 292 2.23 7.80 4.17
N ILE A 293 3.55 7.53 4.15
CA ILE A 293 4.44 7.97 3.05
C ILE A 293 4.01 7.34 1.73
N TYR A 294 3.67 6.05 1.74
CA TYR A 294 3.17 5.36 0.55
C TYR A 294 1.87 5.98 0.04
N ALA A 295 0.93 6.33 0.92
CA ALA A 295 -0.34 6.94 0.56
C ALA A 295 -0.21 8.32 -0.12
N HIS A 296 0.89 9.04 0.07
CA HIS A 296 1.16 10.28 -0.68
C HIS A 296 1.30 10.06 -2.20
N MET A 297 1.56 8.83 -2.64
CA MET A 297 1.60 8.48 -4.07
C MET A 297 0.22 8.52 -4.72
N ASP A 298 -0.83 8.22 -3.95
CA ASP A 298 -2.19 8.03 -4.45
C ASP A 298 -3.11 9.24 -4.17
N ILE A 299 -2.62 10.34 -3.55
CA ILE A 299 -3.44 11.52 -3.18
C ILE A 299 -4.30 12.06 -4.33
N LYS A 300 -3.73 12.19 -5.54
CA LYS A 300 -4.44 12.79 -6.69
C LYS A 300 -5.61 11.91 -7.13
N ASP A 301 -5.38 10.60 -7.15
CA ASP A 301 -6.37 9.59 -7.54
C ASP A 301 -7.43 9.46 -6.45
N ASP A 302 -7.03 9.48 -5.17
CA ASP A 302 -7.94 9.47 -4.02
C ASP A 302 -8.90 10.66 -4.05
N VAL A 303 -8.40 11.88 -4.31
CA VAL A 303 -9.22 13.09 -4.43
C VAL A 303 -10.21 12.97 -5.59
N ALA A 304 -9.75 12.50 -6.75
CA ALA A 304 -10.61 12.31 -7.93
C ALA A 304 -11.70 11.25 -7.70
N ALA A 305 -11.39 10.20 -6.95
CA ALA A 305 -12.32 9.11 -6.61
C ALA A 305 -13.18 9.39 -5.36
N GLY A 306 -12.96 10.50 -4.65
CA GLY A 306 -13.64 10.81 -3.39
C GLY A 306 -13.27 9.87 -2.23
N ILE A 307 -12.12 9.21 -2.30
CA ILE A 307 -11.62 8.27 -1.31
C ILE A 307 -11.01 9.03 -0.13
N LYS A 308 -11.30 8.56 1.09
CA LYS A 308 -10.79 9.12 2.34
C LYS A 308 -9.44 8.49 2.68
N SER A 309 -8.37 9.27 2.76
CA SER A 309 -7.05 8.76 3.15
C SER A 309 -6.35 9.61 4.22
N ILE A 310 -5.43 8.99 4.98
CA ILE A 310 -4.69 9.65 6.06
C ILE A 310 -3.82 10.79 5.51
N ALA A 311 -3.27 10.59 4.31
CA ALA A 311 -2.43 11.55 3.62
C ALA A 311 -3.24 12.80 3.26
N LEU A 312 -4.51 12.62 2.83
CA LEU A 312 -5.43 13.72 2.59
C LEU A 312 -5.81 14.45 3.89
N ARG A 313 -6.08 13.71 4.97
CA ARG A 313 -6.44 14.32 6.28
C ARG A 313 -5.29 15.13 6.89
N HIS A 314 -4.04 14.77 6.60
CA HIS A 314 -2.84 15.35 7.19
C HIS A 314 -1.89 15.98 6.17
N GLU A 315 -2.37 16.41 5.01
CA GLU A 315 -1.53 16.94 3.93
C GLU A 315 -0.64 18.12 4.38
N LYS A 316 -1.19 19.00 5.23
CA LYS A 316 -0.50 20.20 5.73
C LYS A 316 0.49 19.92 6.86
N ASN A 317 0.34 18.82 7.58
CA ASN A 317 1.13 18.49 8.78
C ASN A 317 1.74 17.09 8.76
N THR A 318 1.86 16.46 7.58
CA THR A 318 2.33 15.07 7.44
C THR A 318 3.64 14.83 8.17
N LYS A 319 4.65 15.68 7.97
CA LYS A 319 5.96 15.48 8.62
C LYS A 319 5.87 15.53 10.15
N ALA A 320 5.01 16.38 10.71
CA ALA A 320 4.80 16.42 12.16
C ALA A 320 4.16 15.13 12.68
N VAL A 321 3.17 14.58 11.95
CA VAL A 321 2.55 13.29 12.27
C VAL A 321 3.56 12.15 12.16
N LEU A 322 4.36 12.11 11.09
CA LEU A 322 5.42 11.10 10.92
C LEU A 322 6.45 11.19 12.06
N SER A 323 6.87 12.39 12.45
CA SER A 323 7.77 12.58 13.59
C SER A 323 7.18 12.11 14.90
N ALA A 324 5.89 12.37 15.15
CA ALA A 324 5.20 11.87 16.34
C ALA A 324 5.11 10.34 16.35
N LEU A 325 4.80 9.72 15.21
CA LEU A 325 4.81 8.26 15.07
C LEU A 325 6.21 7.68 15.32
N ALA A 326 7.27 8.28 14.78
CA ALA A 326 8.64 7.85 15.05
C ALA A 326 9.01 7.99 16.54
N ALA A 327 8.62 9.10 17.16
CA ALA A 327 8.83 9.35 18.59
C ALA A 327 8.04 8.43 19.51
N VAL A 328 6.99 7.75 19.01
CA VAL A 328 6.26 6.70 19.73
C VAL A 328 6.85 5.31 19.43
N GLN A 329 7.21 5.06 18.18
CA GLN A 329 7.71 3.77 17.73
C GLN A 329 9.02 3.37 18.41
N VAL A 330 9.98 4.30 18.52
CA VAL A 330 11.31 4.01 19.08
C VAL A 330 11.23 3.70 20.59
N PRO A 331 10.51 4.49 21.43
CA PRO A 331 10.31 4.12 22.83
C PRO A 331 9.56 2.80 23.03
N LEU A 332 8.58 2.47 22.18
CA LEU A 332 7.92 1.16 22.25
C LEU A 332 8.87 0.01 21.91
N LEU A 333 9.79 0.21 20.94
CA LEU A 333 10.83 -0.76 20.64
C LEU A 333 11.81 -0.92 21.82
N ALA A 334 12.19 0.19 22.45
CA ALA A 334 13.03 0.16 23.64
C ALA A 334 12.33 -0.53 24.82
N ALA A 335 11.05 -0.27 25.04
CA ALA A 335 10.23 -0.94 26.05
C ALA A 335 10.17 -2.46 25.82
N ALA A 336 10.06 -2.90 24.56
CA ALA A 336 10.13 -4.32 24.23
C ALA A 336 11.48 -4.94 24.61
N GLY A 337 12.59 -4.22 24.34
CA GLY A 337 13.93 -4.64 24.75
C GLY A 337 14.10 -4.73 26.26
N VAL A 338 13.58 -3.74 27.00
CA VAL A 338 13.61 -3.73 28.48
C VAL A 338 12.84 -4.92 29.04
N ALA A 339 11.61 -5.16 28.56
CA ALA A 339 10.78 -6.29 29.01
C ALA A 339 11.42 -7.65 28.68
N ALA A 340 12.16 -7.74 27.57
CA ALA A 340 12.90 -8.93 27.17
C ALA A 340 14.28 -9.07 27.84
N GLY A 341 14.69 -8.13 28.70
CA GLY A 341 16.03 -8.12 29.30
C GLY A 341 17.16 -8.04 28.25
N SER A 342 16.96 -7.28 27.17
CA SER A 342 17.94 -7.12 26.09
C SER A 342 19.16 -6.31 26.53
N GLY A 343 20.32 -6.56 25.92
CA GLY A 343 21.57 -5.90 26.28
C GLY A 343 21.77 -4.54 25.61
N PRO A 344 22.87 -3.82 25.93
CA PRO A 344 23.20 -2.53 25.31
C PRO A 344 23.28 -2.55 23.78
N ILE A 345 23.69 -3.67 23.17
CA ILE A 345 23.77 -3.81 21.70
C ILE A 345 22.37 -3.71 21.08
N PHE A 346 21.34 -4.25 21.72
CA PHE A 346 19.96 -4.04 21.27
C PHE A 346 19.57 -2.56 21.25
N PHE A 347 19.85 -1.83 22.33
CA PHE A 347 19.45 -0.42 22.44
C PHE A 347 20.19 0.47 21.44
N ILE A 348 21.51 0.27 21.30
CA ILE A 348 22.32 1.06 20.37
C ILE A 348 22.05 0.63 18.92
N GLY A 349 22.04 -0.67 18.65
CA GLY A 349 21.86 -1.24 17.32
C GLY A 349 20.43 -1.08 16.83
N SER A 350 19.46 -1.66 17.53
CA SER A 350 18.06 -1.70 17.09
C SER A 350 17.36 -0.35 17.24
N CYS A 351 17.34 0.22 18.44
CA CYS A 351 16.67 1.50 18.67
C CYS A 351 17.41 2.66 18.01
N GLY A 352 18.75 2.66 18.05
CA GLY A 352 19.57 3.66 17.37
C GLY A 352 19.40 3.63 15.85
N SER A 353 19.45 2.45 15.21
CA SER A 353 19.20 2.36 13.76
C SER A 353 17.77 2.77 13.39
N ALA A 354 16.76 2.40 14.18
CA ALA A 354 15.38 2.85 13.98
C ALA A 354 15.28 4.38 14.03
N ALA A 355 15.83 5.01 15.08
CA ALA A 355 15.81 6.46 15.24
C ALA A 355 16.51 7.20 14.09
N VAL A 356 17.70 6.74 13.70
CA VAL A 356 18.47 7.34 12.60
C VAL A 356 17.73 7.17 11.27
N THR A 357 17.32 5.95 10.93
CA THR A 357 16.72 5.68 9.61
C THR A 357 15.35 6.33 9.45
N LEU A 358 14.50 6.34 10.49
CA LEU A 358 13.22 7.05 10.48
C LEU A 358 13.44 8.56 10.44
N GLY A 359 14.37 9.11 11.23
CA GLY A 359 14.72 10.53 11.20
C GLY A 359 15.19 10.98 9.82
N LEU A 360 16.08 10.22 9.19
CA LEU A 360 16.55 10.47 7.82
C LEU A 360 15.42 10.38 6.80
N MET A 361 14.56 9.36 6.91
CA MET A 361 13.40 9.19 6.03
C MET A 361 12.47 10.41 6.10
N ILE A 362 12.08 10.83 7.30
CA ILE A 362 11.18 11.98 7.51
C ILE A 362 11.82 13.28 7.03
N TRP A 363 13.11 13.47 7.31
CA TRP A 363 13.84 14.65 6.89
C TRP A 363 13.93 14.77 5.37
N LYS A 364 14.35 13.69 4.69
CA LYS A 364 14.65 13.69 3.25
C LYS A 364 13.43 13.46 2.35
N VAL A 365 12.35 12.84 2.83
CA VAL A 365 11.21 12.54 1.97
C VAL A 365 10.57 13.80 1.42
N GLN A 366 10.36 13.81 0.10
CA GLN A 366 9.67 14.84 -0.66
C GLN A 366 8.26 14.37 -0.98
N LEU A 367 7.30 14.69 -0.11
CA LEU A 367 5.93 14.18 -0.15
C LEU A 367 5.13 14.52 -1.42
N LYS A 368 5.57 15.52 -2.19
CA LYS A 368 4.95 15.91 -3.47
C LYS A 368 5.51 15.13 -4.67
N ASN A 369 6.59 14.37 -4.48
CA ASN A 369 7.27 13.62 -5.53
C ASN A 369 7.01 12.11 -5.35
N VAL A 370 6.21 11.54 -6.25
CA VAL A 370 5.79 10.13 -6.23
C VAL A 370 6.98 9.18 -6.29
N GLN A 371 7.95 9.42 -7.17
CA GLN A 371 9.18 8.61 -7.26
C GLN A 371 9.99 8.66 -5.97
N ASN A 372 10.07 9.83 -5.32
CA ASN A 372 10.80 9.98 -4.07
C ASN A 372 10.10 9.25 -2.91
N CYS A 373 8.77 9.33 -2.84
CA CYS A 373 7.97 8.57 -1.86
C CYS A 373 8.14 7.06 -2.07
N TRP A 374 8.09 6.58 -3.32
CA TRP A 374 8.34 5.18 -3.64
C TRP A 374 9.74 4.73 -3.24
N TRP A 375 10.76 5.55 -3.49
CA TRP A 375 12.14 5.26 -3.10
C TRP A 375 12.27 5.11 -1.58
N TRP A 376 11.69 6.02 -0.80
CA TRP A 376 11.72 5.94 0.66
C TRP A 376 10.88 4.79 1.21
N PHE A 377 9.72 4.50 0.62
CA PHE A 377 8.93 3.32 1.00
C PHE A 377 9.70 2.02 0.75
N LYS A 378 10.41 1.91 -0.39
CA LYS A 378 11.19 0.72 -0.74
C LYS A 378 12.47 0.58 0.09
N ASN A 379 13.32 1.59 0.09
CA ASN A 379 14.63 1.52 0.72
C ASN A 379 14.54 1.73 2.23
N GLY A 380 13.60 2.55 2.69
CA GLY A 380 13.29 2.71 4.10
C GLY A 380 12.88 1.42 4.78
N CYS A 381 12.16 0.54 4.06
CA CYS A 381 11.84 -0.81 4.51
C CYS A 381 13.11 -1.57 4.93
N LEU A 382 14.10 -1.62 4.04
CA LEU A 382 15.35 -2.36 4.26
C LEU A 382 16.27 -1.66 5.25
N LEU A 383 16.33 -0.32 5.23
CA LEU A 383 17.17 0.44 6.15
C LEU A 383 16.68 0.32 7.58
N THR A 384 15.40 0.61 7.84
CA THR A 384 14.83 0.54 9.19
C THR A 384 14.64 -0.90 9.62
N GLY A 385 14.02 -1.73 8.79
CA GLY A 385 13.76 -3.13 9.11
C GLY A 385 15.04 -3.95 9.25
N GLY A 386 15.96 -3.80 8.31
CA GLY A 386 17.26 -4.47 8.35
C GLY A 386 18.14 -3.97 9.50
N GLY A 387 18.13 -2.67 9.79
CA GLY A 387 18.86 -2.10 10.94
C GLY A 387 18.38 -2.66 12.27
N ILE A 388 17.06 -2.70 12.50
CA ILE A 388 16.48 -3.29 13.72
C ILE A 388 16.83 -4.78 13.80
N THR A 389 16.68 -5.53 12.70
CA THR A 389 17.00 -6.97 12.65
C THR A 389 18.46 -7.21 13.00
N LEU A 390 19.38 -6.42 12.43
CA LEU A 390 20.81 -6.55 12.67
C LEU A 390 21.16 -6.25 14.13
N GLY A 391 20.59 -5.20 14.72
CA GLY A 391 20.78 -4.89 16.14
C GLY A 391 20.32 -6.01 17.06
N MET A 392 19.13 -6.57 16.81
CA MET A 392 18.59 -7.70 17.57
C MET A 392 19.42 -8.97 17.40
N PHE A 393 19.90 -9.24 16.18
CA PHE A 393 20.75 -10.38 15.90
C PHE A 393 22.10 -10.28 16.62
N LEU A 394 22.74 -9.11 16.59
CA LEU A 394 24.00 -8.89 17.30
C LEU A 394 23.82 -8.99 18.82
N ASP A 395 22.69 -8.52 19.36
CA ASP A 395 22.39 -8.69 20.80
C ASP A 395 22.18 -10.16 21.17
N TYR A 396 21.45 -10.92 20.33
CA TYR A 396 21.30 -12.37 20.48
C TYR A 396 22.67 -13.07 20.48
N VAL A 397 23.53 -12.79 19.50
CA VAL A 397 24.87 -13.36 19.43
C VAL A 397 25.66 -13.03 20.70
N ALA A 398 25.71 -11.76 21.10
CA ALA A 398 26.43 -11.33 22.29
C ALA A 398 25.98 -12.05 23.57
N LYS A 399 24.68 -12.25 23.75
CA LYS A 399 24.13 -13.05 24.86
C LYS A 399 24.58 -14.51 24.77
N THR A 400 24.43 -15.15 23.61
CA THR A 400 24.77 -16.57 23.45
C THR A 400 26.27 -16.86 23.57
N THR A 401 27.14 -15.89 23.28
CA THR A 401 28.60 -16.05 23.42
C THR A 401 29.13 -15.60 24.78
N GLY A 402 28.27 -15.22 25.73
CA GLY A 402 28.69 -14.72 27.05
C GLY A 402 29.41 -13.37 27.00
N PHE A 403 29.21 -12.56 25.96
CA PHE A 403 29.91 -11.26 25.81
C PHE A 403 29.54 -10.27 26.93
N TYR A 404 28.34 -10.38 27.48
CA TYR A 404 27.87 -9.53 28.57
C TYR A 404 28.33 -10.01 29.96
N ASP A 405 28.75 -11.27 30.08
CA ASP A 405 29.12 -11.91 31.35
C ASP A 405 30.55 -12.49 31.25
N PRO A 406 31.59 -11.64 31.22
CA PRO A 406 32.98 -12.07 31.00
C PRO A 406 33.58 -12.89 32.14
N ASP A 407 32.89 -12.99 33.29
CA ASP A 407 33.37 -13.63 34.52
C ASP A 407 32.73 -15.00 34.79
N GLU A 408 31.80 -15.49 33.94
CA GLU A 408 31.28 -16.86 34.03
C GLU A 408 32.11 -17.81 33.14
N GLU A 409 32.71 -18.85 33.74
CA GLU A 409 33.43 -19.90 32.99
C GLU A 409 32.54 -20.50 31.89
N PRO A 410 33.07 -20.80 30.69
CA PRO A 410 32.27 -21.34 29.60
C PRO A 410 31.65 -22.67 30.02
N VAL A 411 30.32 -22.72 30.05
CA VAL A 411 29.55 -23.97 30.19
C VAL A 411 30.00 -24.92 29.09
N SER A 412 30.72 -25.97 29.48
CA SER A 412 31.15 -27.04 28.59
C SER A 412 29.92 -27.64 27.92
N LEU A 413 29.82 -27.46 26.60
CA LEU A 413 28.88 -28.19 25.75
C LEU A 413 29.29 -29.67 25.79
N GLU A 414 28.71 -30.44 26.70
CA GLU A 414 28.76 -31.91 26.61
C GLU A 414 27.92 -32.35 25.41
N SER A 415 28.56 -33.23 24.64
CA SER A 415 28.28 -33.71 23.27
C SER A 415 26.93 -34.38 23.03
#